data_AF-A0A349VHN4-F1
#
_entry.id   AF-A0A349VHN4-F1
#
_cell.length_a   1.000
_cell.length_b   1.000
_cell.length_c   1.000
_cell.angle_alpha   90.00
_cell.angle_beta   90.00
_cell.angle_gamma   90.00
#
_symmetry.space_group_name_H-M   'P 1'
#
loop_
_entity.id
_entity.type
_entity.pdbx_description
1 polymer ?
#
loop_
_entity_poly.entity_id
_entity_poly.type
_entity_poly.pdbx_seq_one_letter_code
_entity_poly.pdbx_strand_id
1 'polypeptide(L)'
;MLIVACWIEPKLQSEVPMKSSFDTTRSSLAQGRQTYEPPPSPQQQHALMTLTVIGLATLTIWLTFSRQRLVDFFHPPERIIRFSLDINSAPPTELSLLPGIGPTMASRIIETRQQRGPFKSVDDITHVPGIGKITLQEMRPFIRTIPEHHTEK
;
A
#
# COMPACT_ATOMS: atom_id res chain seq x y z
N MET A 1 38.79 -2.62 -11.91
CA MET A 1 39.83 -1.77 -12.53
C MET A 1 40.67 -1.16 -11.42
N LEU A 2 42.01 -1.21 -11.56
CA LEU A 2 43.11 -0.95 -10.60
C LEU A 2 43.38 -2.14 -9.64
N ILE A 3 44.38 -3.04 -9.78
CA ILE A 3 45.81 -2.99 -10.22
C ILE A 3 46.62 -1.98 -9.38
N VAL A 4 47.77 -2.22 -8.73
CA VAL A 4 48.71 -3.34 -8.42
C VAL A 4 49.75 -2.75 -7.42
N ALA A 5 50.53 -3.62 -6.78
CA ALA A 5 51.90 -3.44 -6.25
C ALA A 5 52.01 -3.43 -4.72
N CYS A 6 52.60 -4.45 -4.06
CA CYS A 6 53.96 -5.01 -4.15
C CYS A 6 54.92 -4.33 -3.15
N TRP A 7 55.80 -5.16 -2.58
CA TRP A 7 57.13 -4.84 -2.02
C TRP A 7 57.16 -4.54 -0.50
N ILE A 8 58.10 -5.00 0.33
CA ILE A 8 59.13 -6.07 0.32
C ILE A 8 59.66 -6.12 1.78
N GLU A 9 60.17 -7.27 2.22
CA GLU A 9 61.03 -7.38 3.41
C GLU A 9 62.46 -6.95 3.11
N PRO A 10 63.22 -6.54 4.13
CA PRO A 10 64.57 -7.08 4.21
C PRO A 10 64.98 -7.54 5.62
N LYS A 11 65.63 -8.69 5.60
CA LYS A 11 66.42 -9.34 6.66
C LYS A 11 67.35 -8.39 7.43
N LEU A 12 67.53 -8.69 8.72
CA LEU A 12 68.81 -8.49 9.41
C LEU A 12 69.16 -9.76 10.21
N GLN A 13 70.15 -10.49 9.71
CA GLN A 13 70.79 -11.60 10.42
C GLN A 13 71.80 -11.05 11.43
N SER A 14 71.79 -11.58 12.65
CA SER A 14 72.96 -11.58 13.52
C SER A 14 73.10 -12.98 14.10
N GLU A 15 74.29 -13.55 13.92
CA GLU A 15 74.67 -14.91 14.25
C GLU A 15 75.38 -14.99 15.62
N VAL A 16 75.15 -16.12 16.31
CA VAL A 16 76.10 -16.87 17.18
C VAL A 16 76.32 -16.32 18.62
N PRO A 17 76.50 -17.16 19.69
CA PRO A 17 76.98 -18.55 19.68
C PRO A 17 76.18 -19.60 20.47
N MET A 18 76.36 -20.84 20.02
CA MET A 18 76.12 -22.08 20.75
C MET A 18 77.09 -22.18 21.94
N LYS A 19 76.55 -22.20 23.17
CA LYS A 19 77.25 -22.69 24.36
C LYS A 19 76.33 -23.63 25.14
N SER A 20 76.76 -24.89 25.13
CA SER A 20 76.45 -25.95 26.10
C SER A 20 76.31 -25.42 27.53
N SER A 21 75.18 -25.70 28.17
CA SER A 21 75.16 -26.37 29.48
C SER A 21 73.72 -26.59 29.94
N PHE A 22 73.51 -27.75 30.54
CA PHE A 22 72.25 -28.23 31.09
C PHE A 22 71.74 -27.37 32.25
N ASP A 23 70.42 -27.52 32.49
CA ASP A 23 69.65 -27.19 33.69
C ASP A 23 69.33 -25.72 33.98
N THR A 24 68.09 -25.33 33.63
CA THR A 24 67.09 -24.81 34.58
C THR A 24 65.73 -24.72 33.86
N THR A 25 65.05 -25.85 33.74
CA THR A 25 63.63 -25.89 33.39
C THR A 25 62.81 -25.81 34.66
N ARG A 26 62.46 -24.60 35.12
CA ARG A 26 61.44 -24.45 36.16
C ARG A 26 60.72 -23.10 36.14
N SER A 27 60.05 -22.76 35.03
CA SER A 27 58.84 -21.91 35.06
C SER A 27 58.36 -21.60 33.64
N SER A 28 57.33 -22.31 33.17
CA SER A 28 56.14 -21.73 32.50
C SER A 28 55.28 -22.85 31.88
N LEU A 29 54.72 -23.69 32.75
CA LEU A 29 53.58 -24.54 32.40
C LEU A 29 52.29 -23.74 32.60
N ALA A 30 52.13 -22.67 31.83
CA ALA A 30 50.83 -22.04 31.59
C ALA A 30 50.41 -22.35 30.15
N GLN A 31 50.46 -23.65 29.84
CA GLN A 31 49.90 -24.23 28.63
C GLN A 31 48.43 -23.79 28.55
N GLY A 32 48.07 -23.09 27.48
CA GLY A 32 46.68 -22.77 27.19
C GLY A 32 45.87 -24.06 27.17
N ARG A 33 45.14 -24.32 28.27
CA ARG A 33 44.17 -25.41 28.32
C ARG A 33 43.12 -25.05 27.28
N GLN A 34 43.22 -25.66 26.10
CA GLN A 34 42.04 -25.90 25.28
C GLN A 34 41.09 -26.70 26.17
N THR A 35 40.13 -26.00 26.76
CA THR A 35 39.01 -26.62 27.45
C THR A 35 38.16 -27.26 26.37
N TYR A 36 38.40 -28.54 26.12
CA TYR A 36 37.46 -29.38 25.42
C TYR A 36 36.18 -29.37 26.24
N GLU A 37 35.17 -28.67 25.75
CA GLU A 37 33.83 -28.79 26.30
C GLU A 37 33.29 -30.13 25.78
N PRO A 38 33.03 -31.11 26.66
CA PRO A 38 32.52 -32.40 26.23
C PRO A 38 31.19 -32.21 25.50
N PRO A 39 30.89 -33.06 24.50
CA PRO A 39 29.66 -32.93 23.74
C PRO A 39 28.47 -32.96 24.71
N PRO A 40 27.47 -32.09 24.49
CA PRO A 40 26.32 -32.00 25.38
C PRO A 40 25.66 -33.37 25.48
N SER A 41 25.15 -33.67 26.67
CA SER A 41 24.43 -34.91 26.93
C SER A 41 23.26 -35.08 25.93
N PRO A 42 22.84 -36.32 25.62
CA PRO A 42 21.73 -36.57 24.68
C PRO A 42 20.46 -35.78 25.00
N GLN A 43 20.20 -35.52 26.30
CA GLN A 43 19.07 -34.71 26.76
C GLN A 43 19.22 -33.22 26.38
N GLN A 44 20.42 -32.66 26.49
CA GLN A 44 20.73 -31.28 26.09
C GLN A 44 20.67 -31.10 24.57
N GLN A 45 21.06 -32.11 23.79
CA GLN A 45 20.94 -32.09 22.33
C GLN A 45 19.48 -32.03 21.88
N HIS A 46 18.60 -32.83 22.50
CA HIS A 46 17.17 -32.77 22.21
C HIS A 46 16.57 -31.43 22.59
N ALA A 47 16.94 -30.86 23.74
CA ALA A 47 16.47 -29.55 24.16
C ALA A 47 16.83 -28.46 23.14
N LEU A 48 18.08 -28.42 22.67
CA LEU A 48 18.52 -27.48 21.64
C LEU A 48 17.72 -27.63 20.33
N MET A 49 17.51 -28.87 19.88
CA MET A 49 16.73 -29.16 18.68
C MET A 49 15.26 -28.73 18.82
N THR A 50 14.65 -28.91 19.99
CA THR A 50 13.26 -28.46 20.19
C THR A 50 13.13 -26.94 20.14
N LEU A 51 14.08 -26.20 20.72
CA LEU A 51 14.05 -24.74 20.74
C LEU A 51 14.25 -24.14 19.35
N THR A 52 15.14 -24.71 18.55
CA THR A 52 15.35 -24.25 17.16
C THR A 52 14.12 -24.52 16.29
N VAL A 53 13.50 -25.69 16.43
CA VAL A 53 12.27 -26.04 15.70
C VAL A 53 11.11 -25.13 16.11
N ILE A 54 10.93 -24.87 17.41
CA ILE A 54 9.89 -23.95 17.90
C ILE A 54 10.16 -22.52 17.41
N GLY A 55 11.40 -22.05 17.43
CA GLY A 55 11.78 -20.73 16.93
C GLY A 55 11.50 -20.57 15.43
N LEU A 56 11.83 -21.58 14.62
CA LEU A 56 11.52 -21.56 13.19
C LEU A 56 10.02 -21.65 12.93
N ALA A 57 9.28 -22.48 13.67
CA ALA A 57 7.83 -22.60 13.54
C ALA A 57 7.11 -21.30 13.92
N THR A 58 7.52 -20.64 14.99
CA THR A 58 6.95 -19.34 15.39
C THR A 58 7.27 -18.25 14.37
N LEU A 59 8.49 -18.23 13.82
CA LEU A 59 8.88 -17.29 12.77
C LEU A 59 8.09 -17.51 11.47
N THR A 60 7.88 -18.76 11.04
CA THR A 60 7.09 -19.05 9.82
C THR A 60 5.61 -18.71 9.99
N ILE A 61 5.04 -18.99 11.17
CA ILE A 61 3.67 -18.58 11.50
C ILE A 61 3.57 -17.04 11.50
N TRP A 62 4.53 -16.34 12.11
CA TRP A 62 4.56 -14.88 12.11
C TRP A 62 4.70 -14.30 10.69
N LEU A 63 5.56 -14.89 9.84
CA LEU A 63 5.75 -14.45 8.46
C LEU A 63 4.52 -14.68 7.58
N THR A 64 3.81 -15.79 7.77
CA THR A 64 2.58 -16.09 7.00
C THR A 64 1.41 -15.24 7.48
N PHE A 65 1.27 -15.03 8.78
CA PHE A 65 0.21 -14.19 9.36
C PHE A 65 0.45 -12.69 9.12
N SER A 66 1.70 -12.22 9.22
CA SER A 66 2.05 -10.80 8.98
C SER A 66 1.85 -10.39 7.53
N ARG A 67 2.04 -11.29 6.56
CA ARG A 67 1.78 -11.02 5.14
C ARG A 67 0.31 -10.74 4.81
N GLN A 68 -0.63 -11.18 5.63
CA GLN A 68 -2.06 -10.94 5.41
C GLN A 68 -2.50 -9.51 5.76
N ARG A 69 -1.69 -8.74 6.50
CA ARG A 69 -2.15 -7.49 7.15
C ARG A 69 -1.79 -6.18 6.41
N LEU A 70 -1.30 -6.25 5.18
CA LEU A 70 -0.76 -5.07 4.46
C LEU A 70 -1.42 -4.76 3.10
N VAL A 71 -2.45 -5.50 2.69
CA VAL A 71 -3.04 -5.34 1.34
C VAL A 71 -4.26 -4.40 1.31
N ASP A 72 -4.83 -4.05 2.46
CA ASP A 72 -6.07 -3.24 2.49
C ASP A 72 -5.84 -1.72 2.47
N PHE A 73 -4.60 -1.24 2.64
CA PHE A 73 -4.31 0.20 2.71
C PHE A 73 -4.21 0.90 1.34
N PHE A 74 -4.11 0.15 0.23
CA PHE A 74 -3.84 0.70 -1.10
C PHE A 74 -5.00 0.60 -2.09
N HIS A 75 -6.19 0.21 -1.63
CA HIS A 75 -7.41 0.32 -2.44
C HIS A 75 -8.17 1.57 -2.00
N PRO A 76 -7.93 2.75 -2.62
CA PRO A 76 -8.84 3.85 -2.44
C PRO A 76 -10.25 3.33 -2.79
N PRO A 77 -11.27 3.58 -1.95
CA PRO A 77 -12.62 3.16 -2.29
C PRO A 77 -12.94 3.72 -3.67
N GLU A 78 -13.41 2.86 -4.57
CA GLU A 78 -13.78 3.25 -5.93
C GLU A 78 -14.85 4.33 -5.80
N ARG A 79 -14.44 5.59 -5.94
CA ARG A 79 -15.32 6.73 -5.71
C ARG A 79 -16.14 6.86 -6.97
N ILE A 80 -17.26 6.15 -7.02
CA ILE A 80 -18.25 6.29 -8.09
C ILE A 80 -18.72 7.75 -8.04
N ILE A 81 -18.16 8.60 -8.91
CA ILE A 81 -18.62 9.98 -9.06
C ILE A 81 -20.00 9.87 -9.70
N ARG A 82 -21.03 9.91 -8.85
CA ARG A 82 -22.41 10.00 -9.29
C ARG A 82 -22.60 11.41 -9.84
N PHE A 83 -22.54 11.52 -11.17
CA PHE A 83 -22.89 12.76 -11.84
C PHE A 83 -24.39 13.02 -11.61
N SER A 84 -24.70 14.07 -10.87
CA SER A 84 -26.08 14.50 -10.59
C SER A 84 -26.23 15.96 -10.99
N LEU A 85 -27.00 16.18 -12.04
CA LEU A 85 -27.26 17.47 -12.65
C LEU A 85 -28.52 18.09 -12.04
N ASP A 86 -28.46 19.39 -11.74
CA ASP A 86 -29.64 20.14 -11.30
C ASP A 86 -30.46 20.61 -12.51
N ILE A 87 -31.70 20.14 -12.62
CA ILE A 87 -32.58 20.47 -13.75
C ILE A 87 -32.99 21.95 -13.75
N ASN A 88 -33.07 22.58 -12.57
CA ASN A 88 -33.55 23.95 -12.44
C ASN A 88 -32.49 24.98 -12.85
N SER A 89 -31.22 24.68 -12.58
CA SER A 89 -30.11 25.62 -12.87
C SER A 89 -29.24 25.22 -14.08
N ALA A 90 -29.31 23.97 -14.55
CA ALA A 90 -28.45 23.51 -15.63
C ALA A 90 -28.62 24.29 -16.95
N PRO A 91 -27.53 24.53 -17.69
CA PRO A 91 -27.55 25.07 -19.05
C PRO A 91 -28.03 24.01 -20.07
N PRO A 92 -28.45 24.44 -21.28
CA PRO A 92 -28.95 23.52 -22.30
C PRO A 92 -27.93 22.49 -22.75
N THR A 93 -26.65 22.85 -22.76
CA THR A 93 -25.53 21.96 -23.10
C THR A 93 -25.41 20.81 -22.11
N GLU A 94 -25.50 21.06 -20.81
CA GLU A 94 -25.42 20.01 -19.78
C GLU A 94 -26.68 19.14 -19.78
N LEU A 95 -27.87 19.74 -19.95
CA LEU A 95 -29.11 18.99 -20.09
C LEU A 95 -29.07 18.01 -21.27
N SER A 96 -28.41 18.40 -22.37
CA SER A 96 -28.26 17.55 -23.56
C SER A 96 -27.30 16.37 -23.40
N LEU A 97 -26.56 16.29 -22.28
CA LEU A 97 -25.72 15.13 -21.95
C LEU A 97 -26.52 14.00 -21.29
N LEU A 98 -27.76 14.27 -20.89
CA LEU A 98 -28.62 13.29 -20.24
C LEU A 98 -29.14 12.25 -21.26
N PRO A 99 -29.26 10.98 -20.85
CA PRO A 99 -29.76 9.94 -21.75
C PRO A 99 -31.18 10.28 -22.22
N GLY A 100 -31.39 10.24 -23.54
CA GLY A 100 -32.69 10.56 -24.14
C GLY A 100 -33.03 12.06 -24.24
N ILE A 101 -32.15 12.96 -23.79
CA ILE A 101 -32.34 14.41 -23.94
C ILE A 101 -31.37 14.96 -24.97
N GLY A 102 -31.89 15.26 -26.16
CA GLY A 102 -31.17 16.02 -27.17
C GLY A 102 -31.24 17.54 -26.94
N PRO A 103 -30.55 18.35 -27.75
CA PRO A 103 -30.54 19.81 -27.67
C PRO A 103 -31.95 20.44 -27.79
N THR A 104 -32.82 19.84 -28.62
CA THR A 104 -34.22 20.25 -28.76
C THR A 104 -35.01 20.02 -27.47
N MET A 105 -34.80 18.89 -26.81
CA MET A 105 -35.51 18.55 -25.58
C MET A 105 -35.00 19.39 -24.40
N ALA A 106 -33.69 19.62 -24.32
CA ALA A 106 -33.08 20.54 -23.37
C ALA A 106 -33.68 21.95 -23.46
N SER A 107 -33.88 22.45 -24.68
CA SER A 107 -34.52 23.75 -24.90
C SER A 107 -35.95 23.80 -24.36
N ARG A 108 -36.73 22.73 -24.56
CA ARG A 108 -38.11 22.62 -24.03
C ARG A 108 -38.14 22.55 -22.50
N ILE A 109 -37.17 21.91 -21.87
CA ILE A 109 -37.06 21.88 -20.40
C ILE A 109 -36.86 23.29 -19.87
N ILE A 110 -35.97 24.07 -20.50
CA ILE A 110 -35.71 25.47 -20.13
C ILE A 110 -36.96 26.33 -20.34
N GLU A 111 -37.62 26.20 -21.47
CA GLU A 111 -38.86 26.91 -21.75
C GLU A 111 -39.95 26.56 -20.73
N THR A 112 -40.07 25.28 -20.37
CA THR A 112 -41.06 24.81 -19.38
C THR A 112 -40.80 25.42 -18.01
N ARG A 113 -39.55 25.46 -17.53
CA ARG A 113 -39.24 26.10 -16.24
C ARG A 113 -39.39 27.63 -16.27
N GLN A 114 -39.23 28.26 -17.43
CA GLN A 114 -39.49 29.70 -17.60
C GLN A 114 -41.00 30.02 -17.58
N GLN A 115 -41.83 29.17 -18.20
CA GLN A 115 -43.27 29.38 -18.31
C GLN A 115 -44.05 28.94 -17.06
N ARG A 116 -43.69 27.80 -16.47
CA ARG A 116 -44.40 27.19 -15.34
C ARG A 116 -43.71 27.39 -13.98
N GLY A 117 -42.50 27.95 -13.99
CA GLY A 117 -41.64 28.03 -12.82
C GLY A 117 -40.78 26.77 -12.61
N PRO A 118 -39.91 26.77 -11.59
CA PRO A 118 -38.97 25.68 -11.31
C PRO A 118 -39.68 24.36 -10.97
N PHE A 119 -39.07 23.24 -11.34
CA PHE A 119 -39.56 21.90 -11.00
C PHE A 119 -39.36 21.64 -9.51
N LYS A 120 -40.43 21.19 -8.83
CA LYS A 120 -40.39 20.91 -7.38
C LYS A 120 -39.93 19.48 -7.11
N SER A 121 -40.28 18.56 -7.99
CA SER A 121 -39.86 17.17 -7.97
C SER A 121 -39.27 16.77 -9.31
N VAL A 122 -38.41 15.74 -9.30
CA VAL A 122 -37.90 15.07 -10.50
C VAL A 122 -39.05 14.53 -11.36
N ASP A 123 -40.14 14.09 -10.74
CA ASP A 123 -41.31 13.54 -11.46
C ASP A 123 -42.08 14.63 -12.26
N ASP A 124 -41.92 15.91 -11.90
CA ASP A 124 -42.57 17.03 -12.59
C ASP A 124 -42.03 17.24 -14.02
N ILE A 125 -40.87 16.66 -14.35
CA ILE A 125 -40.30 16.69 -15.70
C ILE A 125 -41.23 16.04 -16.72
N THR A 126 -42.07 15.10 -16.33
CA THR A 126 -43.04 14.44 -17.23
C THR A 126 -44.05 15.42 -17.85
N HIS A 127 -44.20 16.62 -17.27
CA HIS A 127 -45.02 17.68 -17.85
C HIS A 127 -44.40 18.37 -19.07
N VAL A 128 -43.11 18.10 -19.36
CA VAL A 128 -42.40 18.60 -20.55
C VAL A 128 -42.84 17.78 -21.78
N PRO A 129 -43.33 18.41 -22.86
CA PRO A 129 -43.78 17.71 -24.05
C PRO A 129 -42.67 16.88 -24.70
N GLY A 130 -42.86 15.56 -24.69
CA GLY A 130 -41.93 14.59 -25.28
C GLY A 130 -41.04 13.84 -24.27
N ILE A 131 -41.17 14.11 -22.97
CA ILE A 131 -40.54 13.30 -21.93
C ILE A 131 -41.55 12.32 -21.34
N GLY A 132 -41.36 11.04 -21.64
CA GLY A 132 -42.19 9.95 -21.11
C GLY A 132 -41.62 9.34 -19.83
N LYS A 133 -42.38 8.39 -19.25
CA LYS A 133 -41.96 7.63 -18.05
C LYS A 133 -40.66 6.85 -18.27
N ILE A 134 -40.45 6.32 -19.47
CA ILE A 134 -39.25 5.54 -19.84
C ILE A 134 -38.01 6.44 -19.77
N THR A 135 -38.04 7.58 -20.46
CA THR A 135 -36.96 8.56 -20.48
C THR A 135 -36.67 9.09 -19.07
N LEU A 136 -37.71 9.38 -18.28
CA LEU A 136 -37.55 9.79 -16.89
C LEU A 136 -36.82 8.71 -16.07
N GLN A 137 -37.17 7.44 -16.22
CA GLN A 137 -36.57 6.33 -15.47
C GLN A 137 -35.08 6.18 -15.77
N GLU A 138 -34.67 6.35 -17.02
CA GLU A 138 -33.27 6.30 -17.45
C GLU A 138 -32.46 7.49 -16.92
N MET A 139 -33.06 8.67 -16.85
CA MET A 139 -32.39 9.88 -16.39
C MET A 139 -32.41 10.07 -14.87
N ARG A 140 -33.38 9.46 -14.17
CA ARG A 140 -33.59 9.59 -12.71
C ARG A 140 -32.31 9.49 -11.87
N PRO A 141 -31.36 8.57 -12.12
CA PRO A 141 -30.13 8.52 -11.32
C PRO A 141 -29.16 9.69 -11.55
N PHE A 142 -29.33 10.45 -12.63
CA PHE A 142 -28.43 11.54 -13.04
C PHE A 142 -28.98 12.94 -12.79
N ILE A 143 -30.20 13.05 -12.27
CA ILE A 143 -30.89 14.34 -12.11
C ILE A 143 -31.35 14.54 -10.67
N ARG A 144 -31.38 15.80 -10.25
CA ARG A 144 -31.91 16.23 -8.96
C ARG A 144 -32.59 17.58 -9.10
N THR A 145 -33.51 17.86 -8.20
CA THR A 145 -34.10 19.18 -8.00
C THR A 145 -33.63 19.68 -6.64
N ILE A 146 -32.74 20.67 -6.62
CA ILE A 146 -32.35 21.33 -5.37
C ILE A 146 -33.32 22.50 -5.17
N PRO A 147 -34.01 22.62 -4.03
CA PRO A 147 -34.70 23.85 -3.70
C PRO A 147 -33.64 24.94 -3.56
N GLU A 148 -33.70 25.97 -4.41
CA GLU A 148 -32.66 26.99 -4.48
C GLU A 148 -32.46 27.65 -3.11
N HIS A 149 -31.27 27.46 -2.51
CA HIS A 149 -30.78 28.36 -1.49
C HIS A 149 -30.27 29.60 -2.21
N HIS A 150 -31.00 30.72 -2.08
CA HIS A 150 -30.53 32.03 -2.50
C HIS A 150 -29.12 32.25 -1.95
N THR A 151 -28.11 32.04 -2.78
CA THR A 151 -26.74 32.46 -2.48
C THR A 151 -26.71 33.94 -2.81
N GLU A 152 -27.01 34.73 -1.79
CA GLU A 152 -26.78 36.17 -1.74
C GLU A 152 -25.36 36.48 -2.21
N LYS A 153 -25.23 37.25 -3.28
CA LYS A 153 -24.01 37.90 -3.72
C LYS A 153 -24.32 39.24 -4.37
#